data_AF-W1WDT0-F1
#
_entry.id   AF-W1WDT0-F1
#
_cell.length_a   1.000
_cell.length_b   1.000
_cell.length_c   1.000
_cell.angle_alpha   90.00
_cell.angle_beta   90.00
_cell.angle_gamma   90.00
#
_symmetry.space_group_name_H-M   'P 1'
#
loop_
_entity.id
_entity.type
_entity.pdbx_description
1 polymer ?
#
loop_
_entity_poly.entity_id
_entity_poly.type
_entity_poly.pdbx_seq_one_letter_code
_entity_poly.pdbx_strand_id
1 'polypeptide(L)'
;KYGNPIVTSDHLEFVQSGPFVNFLKLSDIDYSQRNYGEYTVTVTGGKEGTATLIPMLNGVHQANLSVSLNLIRSIKEMSGHVTANNHTFSTAQFPSEGFAGAYYTLNNDNFEAGKTVDDYMFSSSQSWVSVDASGKVSFANIGDQTSVTISAVPRQGGTTYQTLIKLKGWWVNNGNHTNIWLAANALCHAKNDGYNLPGITHLTSGENKRT
;
A
#
# COMPACT_ATOMS: atom_id res chain seq x y z
N LYS A 1 17.33 22.23 -41.14
CA LYS A 1 17.23 22.48 -42.60
C LYS A 1 18.46 21.98 -43.39
N TYR A 2 19.67 22.03 -42.83
CA TYR A 2 20.90 21.66 -43.54
C TYR A 2 21.49 20.28 -43.13
N GLY A 3 20.76 19.47 -42.36
CA GLY A 3 21.23 18.15 -41.90
C GLY A 3 22.33 18.18 -40.84
N ASN A 4 22.84 19.36 -40.48
CA ASN A 4 23.85 19.50 -39.42
C ASN A 4 23.23 19.29 -38.03
N PRO A 5 23.98 18.67 -37.09
CA PRO A 5 23.61 18.65 -35.69
C PRO A 5 23.37 20.06 -35.13
N ILE A 6 22.33 20.20 -34.32
CA ILE A 6 22.10 21.43 -33.55
C ILE A 6 22.93 21.31 -32.28
N VAL A 7 23.97 22.14 -32.15
CA VAL A 7 24.84 22.19 -30.98
C VAL A 7 24.43 23.36 -30.10
N THR A 8 24.05 23.08 -28.85
CA THR A 8 23.77 24.06 -27.81
C THR A 8 24.36 23.60 -26.48
N SER A 9 24.60 24.55 -25.59
CA SER A 9 25.06 24.33 -24.21
C SER A 9 24.07 24.82 -23.17
N ASP A 10 23.03 25.52 -23.61
CA ASP A 10 21.98 26.12 -22.78
C ASP A 10 20.65 26.17 -23.57
N HIS A 11 19.60 26.67 -22.90
CA HIS A 11 18.29 26.94 -23.49
C HIS A 11 17.56 25.74 -24.15
N LEU A 12 18.02 24.52 -23.89
CA LEU A 12 17.26 23.30 -24.11
C LEU A 12 16.55 22.94 -22.80
N GLU A 13 15.25 22.71 -22.88
CA GLU A 13 14.42 22.27 -21.75
C GLU A 13 13.50 21.14 -22.21
N PHE A 14 13.07 20.30 -21.28
CA PHE A 14 12.01 19.32 -21.53
C PHE A 14 10.84 19.65 -20.60
N VAL A 15 9.69 19.95 -21.18
CA VAL A 15 8.51 20.37 -20.43
C VAL A 15 7.38 19.39 -20.59
N GLN A 16 6.55 19.27 -19.55
CA GLN A 16 5.29 18.54 -19.68
C GLN A 16 4.32 19.29 -20.60
N SER A 17 3.57 18.54 -21.39
CA SER A 17 2.45 19.02 -22.20
C SER A 17 1.21 18.18 -21.93
N GLY A 18 0.03 18.80 -22.00
CA GLY A 18 -1.24 18.14 -21.70
C GLY A 18 -1.52 18.00 -20.20
N PRO A 19 -2.22 16.93 -19.77
CA PRO A 19 -2.52 16.69 -18.36
C PRO A 19 -1.25 16.61 -17.52
N PHE A 20 -1.17 17.47 -16.50
CA PHE A 20 0.00 17.51 -15.63
C PHE A 20 0.05 16.27 -14.75
N VAL A 21 1.20 15.58 -14.74
CA VAL A 21 1.46 14.45 -13.85
C VAL A 21 2.34 14.92 -12.69
N ASN A 22 1.78 14.86 -11.48
CA ASN A 22 2.48 15.18 -10.25
C ASN A 22 3.67 14.22 -10.00
N PHE A 23 4.71 14.73 -9.36
CA PHE A 23 5.91 13.97 -8.98
C PHE A 23 6.71 13.39 -10.16
N LEU A 24 6.58 13.96 -11.35
CA LEU A 24 7.54 13.76 -12.42
C LEU A 24 8.78 14.63 -12.16
N LYS A 25 9.97 14.03 -12.18
CA LYS A 25 11.24 14.75 -12.02
C LYS A 25 12.13 14.46 -13.21
N LEU A 26 12.76 15.50 -13.71
CA LEU A 26 13.77 15.43 -14.75
C LEU A 26 15.13 15.71 -14.11
N SER A 27 16.15 14.97 -14.51
CA SER A 27 17.54 15.30 -14.18
C SER A 27 17.98 16.57 -14.91
N ASP A 28 19.17 17.05 -14.58
CA ASP A 28 19.89 17.94 -15.48
C ASP A 28 20.08 17.26 -16.85
N ILE A 29 20.13 18.07 -17.90
CA ILE A 29 20.39 17.58 -19.26
C ILE A 29 21.88 17.26 -19.38
N ASP A 30 22.18 16.07 -19.88
CA ASP A 30 23.52 15.67 -20.26
C ASP A 30 23.85 16.21 -21.67
N TYR A 31 24.88 17.05 -21.73
CA TYR A 31 25.41 17.70 -22.92
C TYR A 31 26.70 17.02 -23.44
N SER A 32 27.07 15.85 -22.93
CA SER A 32 28.30 15.14 -23.28
C SER A 32 28.40 14.81 -24.77
N GLN A 33 27.28 14.52 -25.42
CA GLN A 33 27.18 14.19 -26.84
C GLN A 33 26.64 15.33 -27.72
N ARG A 34 26.64 16.58 -27.23
CA ARG A 34 26.05 17.73 -27.95
C ARG A 34 26.64 17.98 -29.35
N ASN A 35 27.91 17.60 -29.57
CA ASN A 35 28.56 17.73 -30.88
C ASN A 35 27.93 16.84 -31.97
N TYR A 36 27.21 15.79 -31.54
CA TYR A 36 26.40 14.92 -32.39
C TYR A 36 24.92 15.33 -32.41
N GLY A 37 24.54 16.40 -31.69
CA GLY A 37 23.16 16.86 -31.57
C GLY A 37 22.32 16.01 -30.61
N GLU A 38 22.96 15.22 -29.76
CA GLU A 38 22.30 14.36 -28.78
C GLU A 38 22.33 15.02 -27.39
N TYR A 39 21.17 14.99 -26.73
CA TYR A 39 20.94 15.54 -25.40
C TYR A 39 20.09 14.56 -24.62
N THR A 40 20.58 14.16 -23.45
CA THR A 40 19.93 13.10 -22.67
C THR A 40 19.39 13.67 -21.38
N VAL A 41 18.17 13.29 -21.01
CA VAL A 41 17.59 13.59 -19.70
C VAL A 41 17.02 12.30 -19.12
N THR A 42 17.22 12.10 -17.82
CA THR A 42 16.59 10.99 -17.10
C THR A 42 15.28 11.48 -16.49
N VAL A 43 14.22 10.72 -16.71
CA VAL A 43 12.88 11.03 -16.17
C VAL A 43 12.52 10.00 -15.11
N THR A 44 12.07 10.45 -13.96
CA THR A 44 11.52 9.60 -12.89
C THR A 44 10.10 10.04 -12.56
N GLY A 45 9.21 9.08 -12.30
CA GLY A 45 7.81 9.34 -11.94
C GLY A 45 7.48 8.81 -10.55
N GLY A 46 6.87 9.64 -9.72
CA GLY A 46 6.37 9.26 -8.39
C GLY A 46 4.90 8.84 -8.35
N LYS A 47 4.14 9.05 -9.43
CA LYS A 47 2.72 8.70 -9.49
C LYS A 47 2.37 8.10 -10.85
N GLU A 48 1.43 7.17 -10.85
CA GLU A 48 0.89 6.62 -12.09
C GLU A 48 0.18 7.69 -12.92
N GLY A 49 0.20 7.52 -14.24
CA GLY A 49 -0.42 8.44 -15.18
C GLY A 49 0.32 8.50 -16.52
N THR A 50 -0.27 9.20 -17.47
CA THR A 50 0.35 9.43 -18.77
C THR A 50 0.90 10.85 -18.83
N ALA A 51 2.20 11.00 -18.99
CA ALA A 51 2.86 12.29 -19.17
C ALA A 51 3.32 12.43 -20.62
N THR A 52 3.21 13.62 -21.20
CA THR A 52 3.85 13.92 -22.49
C THR A 52 4.95 14.94 -22.26
N LEU A 53 6.16 14.67 -22.74
CA LEU A 53 7.29 15.59 -22.68
C LEU A 53 7.57 16.15 -24.07
N ILE A 54 7.85 17.45 -24.15
CA ILE A 54 8.21 18.14 -25.38
C ILE A 54 9.54 18.87 -25.15
N PRO A 55 10.54 18.69 -26.03
CA PRO A 55 11.74 19.52 -25.97
C PRO A 55 11.42 20.95 -26.43
N MET A 56 11.95 21.92 -25.70
CA MET A 56 11.93 23.34 -26.03
C MET A 56 13.35 23.81 -26.27
N LEU A 57 13.59 24.46 -27.40
CA LEU A 57 14.87 25.07 -27.72
C LEU A 57 14.67 26.58 -27.88
N ASN A 58 15.39 27.38 -27.10
CA ASN A 58 15.29 28.85 -27.09
C ASN A 58 13.83 29.33 -26.90
N GLY A 59 13.08 28.66 -26.02
CA GLY A 59 11.67 28.96 -25.75
C GLY A 59 10.68 28.44 -26.81
N VAL A 60 11.14 27.76 -27.87
CA VAL A 60 10.27 27.24 -28.93
C VAL A 60 10.02 25.75 -28.73
N HIS A 61 8.75 25.38 -28.56
CA HIS A 61 8.31 23.99 -28.49
C HIS A 61 8.55 23.23 -29.79
N GLN A 62 9.27 22.12 -29.71
CA GLN A 62 9.48 21.19 -30.82
C GLN A 62 8.43 20.07 -30.77
N ALA A 63 7.15 20.44 -30.96
CA ALA A 63 6.01 19.54 -30.70
C ALA A 63 6.07 18.19 -31.44
N ASN A 64 6.65 18.15 -32.65
CA ASN A 64 6.82 16.93 -33.43
C ASN A 64 7.84 15.93 -32.82
N LEU A 65 8.58 16.34 -31.80
CA LEU A 65 9.54 15.53 -31.05
C LEU A 65 8.99 15.11 -29.67
N SER A 66 7.67 15.23 -29.46
CA SER A 66 7.06 14.86 -28.19
C SER A 66 7.21 13.37 -27.89
N VAL A 67 7.45 13.03 -26.63
CA VAL A 67 7.48 11.66 -26.13
C VAL A 67 6.35 11.46 -25.12
N SER A 68 5.58 10.39 -25.29
CA SER A 68 4.58 9.97 -24.29
C SER A 68 5.17 8.93 -23.35
N LEU A 69 4.98 9.12 -22.06
CA LEU A 69 5.42 8.25 -20.98
C LEU A 69 4.20 7.69 -20.27
N ASN A 70 4.13 6.36 -20.16
CA ASN A 70 3.14 5.70 -19.33
C ASN A 70 3.77 5.30 -18.00
N LEU A 71 3.44 6.03 -16.93
CA LEU A 71 3.90 5.76 -15.58
C LEU A 71 2.95 4.79 -14.91
N ILE A 72 3.48 3.64 -14.51
CA ILE A 72 2.74 2.63 -13.77
C ILE A 72 3.04 2.74 -12.29
N ARG A 73 2.06 2.39 -11.46
CA ARG A 73 2.23 2.36 -10.01
C ARG A 73 3.19 1.24 -9.61
N SER A 74 4.23 1.59 -8.86
CA SER A 74 5.06 0.62 -8.15
C SER A 74 4.30 0.15 -6.90
N ILE A 75 4.09 -1.16 -6.78
CA ILE A 75 3.44 -1.80 -5.62
C ILE A 75 4.42 -2.78 -5.00
N LYS A 76 4.54 -2.74 -3.67
CA LYS A 76 5.29 -3.73 -2.87
C LYS A 76 4.41 -4.26 -1.74
N GLU A 77 4.62 -5.52 -1.40
CA GLU A 77 4.04 -6.10 -0.19
C GLU A 77 4.74 -5.51 1.05
N MET A 78 3.97 -5.27 2.10
CA MET A 78 4.48 -4.91 3.43
C MET A 78 5.10 -6.16 4.05
N SER A 79 6.37 -6.06 4.46
CA SER A 79 7.13 -7.17 5.02
C SER A 79 7.67 -6.92 6.43
N GLY A 80 7.28 -5.79 7.04
CA GLY A 80 7.70 -5.42 8.39
C GLY A 80 6.80 -6.07 9.44
N HIS A 81 6.45 -5.28 10.46
CA HIS A 81 5.70 -5.77 11.60
C HIS A 81 4.44 -4.97 11.88
N VAL A 82 3.55 -5.58 12.65
CA VAL A 82 2.42 -4.91 13.29
C VAL A 82 2.55 -5.03 14.80
N THR A 83 1.89 -4.12 15.52
CA THR A 83 1.76 -4.20 16.96
C THR A 83 0.29 -4.30 17.37
N ALA A 84 -0.04 -5.30 18.18
CA ALA A 84 -1.35 -5.47 18.79
C ALA A 84 -1.15 -5.72 20.29
N ASN A 85 -1.79 -4.90 21.14
CA ASN A 85 -1.69 -5.01 22.61
C ASN A 85 -0.24 -5.13 23.13
N ASN A 86 0.67 -4.29 22.63
CA ASN A 86 2.10 -4.29 22.96
C ASN A 86 2.90 -5.53 22.52
N HIS A 87 2.32 -6.41 21.70
CA HIS A 87 3.01 -7.52 21.07
C HIS A 87 3.22 -7.27 19.58
N THR A 88 4.37 -7.72 19.07
CA THR A 88 4.78 -7.52 17.69
C THR A 88 4.65 -8.81 16.89
N PHE A 89 4.06 -8.71 15.70
CA PHE A 89 3.85 -9.83 14.77
C PHE A 89 4.32 -9.47 13.37
N SER A 90 4.61 -10.46 12.54
CA SER A 90 4.91 -10.23 11.13
C SER A 90 3.66 -9.77 10.37
N THR A 91 3.76 -8.66 9.62
CA THR A 91 2.67 -8.15 8.79
C THR A 91 2.23 -9.13 7.71
N ALA A 92 3.14 -9.99 7.23
CA ALA A 92 2.86 -10.92 6.14
C ALA A 92 1.89 -12.05 6.53
N GLN A 93 1.76 -12.35 7.83
CA GLN A 93 0.96 -13.47 8.33
C GLN A 93 -0.16 -13.03 9.28
N PHE A 94 -0.03 -11.85 9.87
CA PHE A 94 -0.99 -11.34 10.84
C PHE A 94 -2.07 -10.46 10.16
N PRO A 95 -3.34 -10.55 10.58
CA PRO A 95 -3.91 -11.53 11.50
C PRO A 95 -4.46 -12.77 10.78
N SER A 96 -4.43 -13.93 11.45
CA SER A 96 -5.08 -15.16 10.98
C SER A 96 -6.51 -15.33 11.51
N GLU A 97 -6.90 -14.57 12.53
CA GLU A 97 -8.19 -14.63 13.20
C GLU A 97 -8.67 -13.21 13.55
N GLY A 98 -9.98 -13.01 13.67
CA GLY A 98 -10.54 -11.67 13.94
C GLY A 98 -11.76 -11.70 14.87
N PHE A 99 -12.10 -10.54 15.40
CA PHE A 99 -13.35 -10.29 16.13
C PHE A 99 -13.74 -8.82 16.02
N ALA A 100 -15.01 -8.51 16.28
CA ALA A 100 -15.49 -7.13 16.25
C ALA A 100 -14.86 -6.34 17.40
N GLY A 101 -14.21 -5.22 17.09
CA GLY A 101 -13.42 -4.40 18.01
C GLY A 101 -11.93 -4.75 18.06
N ALA A 102 -11.48 -5.81 17.36
CA ALA A 102 -10.05 -6.09 17.23
C ALA A 102 -9.34 -4.95 16.49
N TYR A 103 -8.10 -4.66 16.88
CA TYR A 103 -7.26 -3.70 16.17
C TYR A 103 -5.78 -4.05 16.31
N TYR A 104 -4.99 -3.52 15.39
CA TYR A 104 -3.53 -3.52 15.43
C TYR A 104 -3.00 -2.27 14.72
N THR A 105 -1.73 -1.96 14.90
CA THR A 105 -1.07 -0.82 14.25
C THR A 105 0.03 -1.31 13.32
N LEU A 106 0.11 -0.74 12.11
CA LEU A 106 1.22 -0.95 11.18
C LEU A 106 2.47 -0.22 11.69
N ASN A 107 3.60 -0.92 11.76
CA ASN A 107 4.87 -0.31 12.16
C ASN A 107 5.59 0.31 10.95
N ASN A 108 6.50 1.26 11.20
CA ASN A 108 7.20 2.03 10.15
C ASN A 108 8.09 1.16 9.24
N ASP A 109 8.53 0.00 9.73
CA ASP A 109 9.37 -0.93 8.97
C ASP A 109 8.61 -1.70 7.87
N ASN A 110 7.29 -1.46 7.72
CA ASN A 110 6.53 -1.89 6.55
C ASN A 110 6.77 -1.02 5.31
N PHE A 111 7.42 0.13 5.47
CA PHE A 111 7.52 1.16 4.44
C PHE A 111 8.96 1.37 3.98
N GLU A 112 9.16 2.37 3.13
CA GLU A 112 10.50 2.77 2.69
C GLU A 112 11.36 3.24 3.87
N ALA A 113 12.66 2.95 3.83
CA ALA A 113 13.57 3.31 4.93
C ALA A 113 13.55 4.83 5.19
N GLY A 114 13.40 5.21 6.46
CA GLY A 114 13.29 6.61 6.87
C GLY A 114 11.90 7.22 6.70
N LYS A 115 10.91 6.46 6.22
CA LYS A 115 9.50 6.87 6.17
C LYS A 115 8.72 6.37 7.38
N THR A 116 7.65 7.08 7.72
CA THR A 116 6.72 6.72 8.80
C THR A 116 5.30 6.60 8.27
N VAL A 117 4.36 6.13 9.10
CA VAL A 117 2.92 6.09 8.76
C VAL A 117 2.38 7.43 8.24
N ASP A 118 2.91 8.56 8.72
CA ASP A 118 2.44 9.91 8.35
C ASP A 118 2.73 10.25 6.88
N ASP A 119 3.76 9.63 6.29
CA ASP A 119 4.12 9.81 4.88
C ASP A 119 3.10 9.18 3.92
N TYR A 120 2.16 8.38 4.43
CA TYR A 120 1.24 7.58 3.62
C TYR A 120 -0.24 7.98 3.83
N MET A 121 -1.03 7.69 2.79
CA MET A 121 -2.48 7.68 2.81
C MET A 121 -2.95 6.24 2.83
N PHE A 122 -3.70 5.88 3.85
CA PHE A 122 -4.20 4.53 4.03
C PHE A 122 -5.59 4.33 3.45
N SER A 123 -5.87 3.12 2.98
CA SER A 123 -7.20 2.69 2.55
C SER A 123 -7.38 1.20 2.80
N SER A 124 -8.64 0.80 2.96
CA SER A 124 -9.07 -0.59 3.07
C SER A 124 -10.00 -0.90 1.91
N SER A 125 -9.90 -2.12 1.38
CA SER A 125 -10.77 -2.62 0.30
C SER A 125 -12.14 -3.10 0.79
N GLN A 126 -12.33 -3.30 2.11
CA GLN A 126 -13.58 -3.78 2.69
C GLN A 126 -14.11 -2.83 3.77
N SER A 127 -15.42 -2.70 3.88
CA SER A 127 -16.07 -1.76 4.81
C SER A 127 -16.05 -2.20 6.27
N TRP A 128 -15.87 -3.50 6.54
CA TRP A 128 -15.80 -4.07 7.89
C TRP A 128 -14.40 -3.96 8.51
N VAL A 129 -13.39 -3.53 7.75
CA VAL A 129 -12.05 -3.17 8.24
C VAL A 129 -11.73 -1.73 7.86
N SER A 130 -11.35 -0.92 8.82
CA SER A 130 -10.87 0.45 8.57
C SER A 130 -9.40 0.57 8.90
N VAL A 131 -8.71 1.52 8.27
CA VAL A 131 -7.37 1.95 8.65
C VAL A 131 -7.36 3.47 8.74
N ASP A 132 -6.89 4.01 9.87
CA ASP A 132 -6.81 5.47 10.06
C ASP A 132 -5.42 6.02 9.68
N ALA A 133 -5.26 7.34 9.82
CA ALA A 133 -4.03 8.04 9.45
C ALA A 133 -2.79 7.62 10.29
N SER A 134 -2.99 7.04 11.48
CA SER A 134 -1.91 6.52 12.32
C SER A 134 -1.46 5.11 11.94
N GLY A 135 -2.07 4.52 10.90
CA GLY A 135 -1.84 3.13 10.51
C GLY A 135 -2.53 2.11 11.43
N LYS A 136 -3.48 2.54 12.27
CA LYS A 136 -4.29 1.65 13.10
C LYS A 136 -5.37 1.00 12.25
N VAL A 137 -5.28 -0.31 12.09
CA VAL A 137 -6.27 -1.16 11.42
C VAL A 137 -7.27 -1.67 12.45
N SER A 138 -8.57 -1.49 12.21
CA SER A 138 -9.65 -1.83 13.15
C SER A 138 -10.77 -2.63 12.46
N PHE A 139 -11.34 -3.59 13.18
CA PHE A 139 -12.35 -4.53 12.70
C PHE A 139 -13.70 -4.12 13.29
N ALA A 140 -14.61 -3.61 12.46
CA ALA A 140 -15.87 -3.05 12.94
C ALA A 140 -16.98 -4.10 13.06
N ASN A 141 -17.07 -5.01 12.11
CA ASN A 141 -18.13 -6.00 11.98
C ASN A 141 -17.57 -7.36 11.55
N ILE A 142 -18.42 -8.39 11.58
CA ILE A 142 -18.08 -9.74 11.13
C ILE A 142 -17.53 -9.69 9.71
N GLY A 143 -16.32 -10.24 9.53
CA GLY A 143 -15.74 -10.41 8.21
C GLY A 143 -16.55 -11.40 7.38
N ASP A 144 -16.77 -11.06 6.12
CA ASP A 144 -17.56 -11.83 5.15
C ASP A 144 -16.75 -12.93 4.44
N GLN A 145 -15.65 -13.39 5.06
CA GLN A 145 -14.66 -14.32 4.50
C GLN A 145 -13.91 -13.82 3.26
N THR A 146 -14.15 -12.58 2.82
CA THR A 146 -13.35 -11.95 1.77
C THR A 146 -11.99 -11.53 2.33
N SER A 147 -10.96 -11.60 1.47
CA SER A 147 -9.66 -11.05 1.84
C SER A 147 -9.69 -9.53 1.81
N VAL A 148 -9.01 -8.88 2.76
CA VAL A 148 -8.93 -7.41 2.83
C VAL A 148 -7.54 -6.96 2.45
N THR A 149 -7.43 -6.20 1.37
CA THR A 149 -6.23 -5.42 1.07
C THR A 149 -6.24 -4.11 1.84
N ILE A 150 -5.18 -3.87 2.62
CA ILE A 150 -4.84 -2.56 3.18
C ILE A 150 -3.75 -1.95 2.30
N SER A 151 -3.96 -0.73 1.82
CA SER A 151 -3.01 -0.01 0.97
C SER A 151 -2.50 1.25 1.64
N ALA A 152 -1.19 1.49 1.55
CA ALA A 152 -0.49 2.69 1.98
C ALA A 152 0.13 3.39 0.75
N VAL A 153 -0.51 4.45 0.29
CA VAL A 153 -0.08 5.22 -0.89
C VAL A 153 0.75 6.42 -0.42
N PRO A 154 2.00 6.60 -0.89
CA PRO A 154 2.85 7.69 -0.44
C PRO A 154 2.30 9.05 -0.89
N ARG A 155 2.27 10.01 0.03
CA ARG A 155 1.75 11.37 -0.22
C ARG A 155 2.60 12.14 -1.24
N GLN A 156 3.90 11.86 -1.29
CA GLN A 156 4.89 12.56 -2.13
C GLN A 156 5.30 11.74 -3.36
N GLY A 157 4.47 10.77 -3.76
CA GLY A 157 4.80 9.80 -4.79
C GLY A 157 5.82 8.76 -4.33
N GLY A 158 6.00 7.72 -5.14
CA GLY A 158 6.87 6.58 -4.87
C GLY A 158 6.11 5.26 -4.83
N THR A 159 6.64 4.31 -4.07
CA THR A 159 6.09 2.96 -4.00
C THR A 159 4.87 2.90 -3.08
N THR A 160 3.77 2.34 -3.57
CA THR A 160 2.61 1.95 -2.75
C THR A 160 2.92 0.65 -2.03
N TYR A 161 2.59 0.57 -0.75
CA TYR A 161 2.76 -0.65 0.05
C TYR A 161 1.40 -1.29 0.33
N GLN A 162 1.29 -2.61 0.26
CA GLN A 162 0.05 -3.34 0.50
C GLN A 162 0.26 -4.51 1.46
N THR A 163 -0.77 -4.83 2.24
CA THR A 163 -0.86 -6.12 2.95
C THR A 163 -2.25 -6.71 2.78
N LEU A 164 -2.33 -8.03 2.91
CA LEU A 164 -3.53 -8.80 2.70
C LEU A 164 -3.93 -9.54 3.98
N ILE A 165 -5.10 -9.19 4.50
CA ILE A 165 -5.70 -9.87 5.64
C ILE A 165 -6.47 -11.08 5.12
N LYS A 166 -6.08 -12.28 5.59
CA LYS A 166 -6.76 -13.55 5.31
C LYS A 166 -7.14 -14.24 6.61
N LEU A 167 -8.37 -13.99 7.05
CA LEU A 167 -8.89 -14.62 8.26
C LEU A 167 -9.25 -16.08 7.98
N LYS A 168 -8.83 -16.96 8.89
CA LYS A 168 -9.20 -18.38 8.95
C LYS A 168 -10.38 -18.63 9.89
N GLY A 169 -10.63 -17.70 10.81
CA GLY A 169 -11.67 -17.81 11.81
C GLY A 169 -12.12 -16.45 12.34
N TRP A 170 -13.35 -16.41 12.83
CA TRP A 170 -13.96 -15.24 13.45
C TRP A 170 -14.46 -15.61 14.84
N TRP A 171 -14.12 -14.79 15.85
CA TRP A 171 -14.56 -14.99 17.22
C TRP A 171 -15.77 -14.14 17.55
N VAL A 172 -16.71 -14.77 18.26
CA VAL A 172 -17.89 -14.11 18.82
C VAL A 172 -17.99 -14.43 20.32
N ASN A 173 -18.54 -13.50 21.08
CA ASN A 173 -18.83 -13.69 22.49
C ASN A 173 -20.32 -13.41 22.77
N ASN A 174 -20.78 -13.80 23.95
CA ASN A 174 -22.13 -13.50 24.44
C ASN A 174 -22.13 -12.30 25.40
N GLY A 175 -21.41 -11.23 25.05
CA GLY A 175 -21.22 -10.06 25.90
C GLY A 175 -20.65 -10.44 27.27
N ASN A 176 -21.18 -9.81 28.32
CA ASN A 176 -20.73 -9.99 29.70
C ASN A 176 -21.46 -11.13 30.44
N HIS A 177 -22.10 -12.05 29.71
CA HIS A 177 -22.85 -13.16 30.32
C HIS A 177 -21.97 -14.38 30.56
N THR A 178 -22.03 -14.91 31.77
CA THR A 178 -21.50 -16.24 32.11
C THR A 178 -22.58 -17.29 31.86
N ASN A 179 -22.23 -18.32 31.10
CA ASN A 179 -23.13 -19.45 30.80
C ASN A 179 -22.51 -20.77 31.28
N ILE A 180 -23.37 -21.71 31.67
CA ILE A 180 -22.95 -23.11 31.77
C ILE A 180 -22.63 -23.66 30.37
N TRP A 181 -21.80 -24.70 30.32
CA TRP A 181 -21.35 -25.30 29.06
C TRP A 181 -22.50 -25.59 28.08
N LEU A 182 -23.60 -26.19 28.57
CA LEU A 182 -24.73 -26.55 27.73
C LEU A 182 -25.37 -25.32 27.04
N ALA A 183 -25.54 -24.22 27.79
CA ALA A 183 -26.12 -22.98 27.27
C ALA A 183 -25.15 -22.27 26.30
N ALA A 184 -23.85 -22.27 26.60
CA ALA A 184 -22.83 -21.73 25.70
C ALA A 184 -22.75 -22.51 24.38
N ASN A 185 -22.79 -23.85 24.46
CA ASN A 185 -22.77 -24.72 23.29
C ASN A 185 -24.01 -24.49 22.42
N ALA A 186 -25.20 -24.43 23.02
CA ALA A 186 -26.44 -24.13 22.32
C ALA A 186 -26.39 -22.75 21.62
N LEU A 187 -25.82 -21.74 22.28
CA LEU A 187 -25.69 -20.40 21.70
C LEU A 187 -24.77 -20.36 20.47
N CYS A 188 -23.62 -21.03 20.53
CA CYS A 188 -22.73 -21.12 19.37
C CYS A 188 -23.43 -21.78 18.19
N HIS A 189 -24.08 -22.94 18.41
CA HIS A 189 -24.77 -23.66 17.35
C HIS A 189 -26.02 -22.94 16.81
N ALA A 190 -26.65 -22.07 17.61
CA ALA A 190 -27.78 -21.26 17.16
C ALA A 190 -27.37 -20.14 16.18
N LYS A 191 -26.08 -19.78 16.11
CA LYS A 191 -25.57 -18.86 15.08
C LYS A 191 -25.38 -19.67 13.79
N ASN A 192 -26.26 -19.45 12.81
CA ASN A 192 -26.37 -20.17 11.53
C ASN A 192 -25.12 -20.13 10.60
N ASP A 193 -23.97 -19.69 11.10
CA ASP A 193 -22.73 -19.49 10.34
C ASP A 193 -21.63 -20.51 10.70
N GLY A 194 -22.01 -21.64 11.32
CA GLY A 194 -21.07 -22.71 11.66
C GLY A 194 -20.22 -22.45 12.91
N TYR A 195 -20.67 -21.56 13.80
CA TYR A 195 -19.99 -21.32 15.07
C TYR A 195 -20.07 -22.53 16.00
N ASN A 196 -18.94 -22.83 16.64
CA ASN A 196 -18.82 -23.87 17.66
C ASN A 196 -18.01 -23.34 18.84
N LEU A 197 -18.11 -24.01 19.99
CA LEU A 197 -17.23 -23.71 21.11
C LEU A 197 -15.76 -23.89 20.68
N PRO A 198 -14.83 -23.08 21.23
CA PRO A 198 -13.42 -23.23 20.94
C PRO A 198 -12.89 -24.57 21.41
N GLY A 199 -12.29 -25.30 20.48
CA GLY A 199 -11.51 -26.49 20.80
C GLY A 199 -10.23 -26.15 21.57
N ILE A 200 -9.63 -27.16 22.19
CA ILE A 200 -8.44 -27.00 23.03
C ILE A 200 -7.24 -26.37 22.31
N THR A 201 -7.11 -26.62 21.00
CA THR A 201 -6.03 -26.07 20.15
C THR A 201 -6.18 -24.56 19.90
N HIS A 202 -7.37 -24.00 20.12
CA HIS A 202 -7.58 -22.56 20.04
C HIS A 202 -7.28 -21.84 21.37
N LEU A 203 -7.33 -22.57 22.49
CA LEU A 203 -7.15 -22.00 23.84
C LEU A 203 -5.74 -22.20 24.36
N THR A 204 -5.02 -23.21 23.86
CA THR A 204 -3.67 -23.53 24.31
C THR A 204 -2.82 -24.02 23.14
N SER A 205 -1.51 -23.77 23.19
CA SER A 205 -0.51 -24.34 22.27
C SER A 205 -0.41 -25.87 22.37
N GLY A 206 -1.10 -26.47 23.34
CA GLY A 206 -1.06 -27.89 23.64
C GLY A 206 0.12 -28.35 24.50
N GLU A 207 1.04 -27.46 24.84
CA GLU A 207 2.09 -27.73 25.83
C GLU A 207 1.47 -27.80 27.24
N ASN A 208 1.84 -28.82 28.03
CA ASN A 208 1.36 -29.08 29.39
C ASN A 208 -0.14 -29.42 29.52
N LYS A 209 -0.72 -30.14 28.56
CA LYS A 209 -2.02 -30.79 28.79
C LYS A 209 -1.89 -31.90 29.83
N ARG A 210 -2.74 -31.87 30.87
CA ARG A 210 -3.09 -33.08 31.62
C ARG A 210 -4.02 -33.91 30.73
N THR A 211 -3.52 -35.03 30.23
CA THR A 211 -4.31 -36.12 29.64
C THR A 211 -5.09 -36.84 30.72
#